data_AF-A0A1X7UR58-F1
#
_entry.id   AF-A0A1X7UR58-F1
#
_cell.length_a   1.000
_cell.length_b   1.000
_cell.length_c   1.000
_cell.angle_alpha   90.00
_cell.angle_beta   90.00
_cell.angle_gamma   90.00
#
_symmetry.space_group_name_H-M   'P 1'
#
loop_
_entity.id
_entity.type
_entity.pdbx_description
1 polymer ?
#
loop_
_entity_poly.entity_id
_entity_poly.type
_entity_poly.pdbx_seq_one_letter_code
_entity_poly.pdbx_strand_id
1 'polypeptide(L)'
;MAANNSADDLEYNEFYRALQTQYLALYERAQSDCWLVCVPISASLPPPPDISYNFVAAHLLEPSKLYRDEYSSLLTSGKRKVWRLESKELKTIDDSYCVRVLSEELAYNRSFQHYRMLMIDRPLVEGSQKRRKTVTNDELLVPKRTLKEQLELLANFQKHTEIKREVDKRIDMFRENYMVLEGFLTDASSRIENLIKQAYTSYIREHQSDKKVHDRRIQEMIWIALESYIVTQLHGKVYSKIISRHRKENQMFYERCKELSSTLTPAALGLPVDYSCPYKETIEKLNTMSQQNTPIGKLYCLQETIDNIQTDVKNHFKSSLRIGEPVPLPSDDLISLLATIIVQANLNFFPSDVYYIENFHWPFSEGEKLSFVLVTVRAALEFIKSADVDKYLPTKQKKKTSLPSRVTPPIHSSLALPTVPPSLLKLHDEEEGKKEVPPLNETLEKLKRLRMIDDNIVTDRNNMSTKPEKQEGRSFFERLMYDDGVMSSVDFPSPSKS
;
A
#
# COMPACT_ATOMS: atom_id res chain seq x y z
N MET A 1 20.62 8.84 20.51
CA MET A 1 21.13 7.84 19.54
C MET A 1 20.52 6.49 19.89
N ALA A 2 19.38 6.17 19.29
CA ALA A 2 18.79 4.84 19.34
C ALA A 2 19.00 4.24 17.96
N ALA A 3 19.76 3.15 17.88
CA ALA A 3 19.89 2.39 16.64
C ALA A 3 18.50 1.82 16.30
N ASN A 4 17.89 2.31 15.23
CA ASN A 4 16.79 1.61 14.58
C ASN A 4 17.37 0.29 14.08
N ASN A 5 17.13 -0.79 14.81
CA ASN A 5 17.28 -2.13 14.25
C ASN A 5 16.24 -2.23 13.14
N SER A 6 16.65 -2.08 11.89
CA SER A 6 15.78 -2.31 10.74
C SER A 6 15.29 -3.75 10.82
N ALA A 7 13.99 -3.91 11.09
CA ALA A 7 13.34 -5.21 11.03
C ALA A 7 13.50 -5.74 9.59
N ASP A 8 13.85 -7.01 9.50
CA ASP A 8 13.89 -7.73 8.22
C ASP A 8 12.50 -7.64 7.57
N ASP A 9 12.43 -7.36 6.27
CA ASP A 9 11.12 -7.32 5.60
C ASP A 9 10.62 -8.76 5.40
N LEU A 10 9.45 -9.03 5.95
CA LEU A 10 8.84 -10.35 6.01
C LEU A 10 8.79 -11.02 4.62
N GLU A 11 8.49 -10.26 3.56
CA GLU A 11 8.37 -10.77 2.19
C GLU A 11 9.70 -11.32 1.63
N TYR A 12 10.83 -10.80 2.11
CA TYR A 12 12.17 -11.19 1.68
C TYR A 12 12.84 -12.20 2.61
N ASN A 13 12.23 -12.45 3.77
CA ASN A 13 12.79 -13.34 4.78
C ASN A 13 12.83 -14.80 4.26
N GLU A 14 14.03 -15.40 4.27
CA GLU A 14 14.26 -16.75 3.75
C GLU A 14 13.42 -17.82 4.47
N PHE A 15 13.26 -17.70 5.79
CA PHE A 15 12.43 -18.62 6.57
C PHE A 15 10.95 -18.47 6.21
N TYR A 16 10.45 -17.25 6.10
CA TYR A 16 9.05 -17.00 5.75
C TYR A 16 8.72 -17.47 4.34
N ARG A 17 9.63 -17.25 3.38
CA ARG A 17 9.48 -17.78 2.02
C ARG A 17 9.47 -19.31 2.00
N ALA A 18 10.35 -19.96 2.76
CA ALA A 18 10.32 -21.42 2.90
C ALA A 18 9.01 -21.91 3.52
N LEU A 19 8.48 -21.19 4.52
CA LEU A 19 7.19 -21.46 5.15
C LEU A 19 6.02 -21.38 4.15
N GLN A 20 6.02 -20.38 3.26
CA GLN A 20 4.99 -20.18 2.24
C GLN A 20 5.12 -21.11 1.02
N THR A 21 6.29 -21.68 0.76
CA THR A 21 6.55 -22.46 -0.47
C THR A 21 6.78 -23.94 -0.15
N GLN A 22 7.84 -24.26 0.59
CA GLN A 22 8.28 -25.62 0.88
C GLN A 22 7.45 -26.28 1.99
N TYR A 23 6.98 -25.49 2.96
CA TYR A 23 6.25 -25.96 4.14
C TYR A 23 4.80 -25.47 4.19
N LEU A 24 4.21 -25.21 3.01
CA LEU A 24 2.88 -24.61 2.88
C LEU A 24 1.80 -25.38 3.67
N ALA A 25 1.80 -26.72 3.62
CA ALA A 25 0.80 -27.51 4.36
C ALA A 25 0.87 -27.30 5.89
N LEU A 26 2.08 -27.12 6.43
CA LEU A 26 2.27 -26.84 7.85
C LEU A 26 1.85 -25.41 8.19
N TYR A 27 2.11 -24.47 7.28
CA TYR A 27 1.69 -23.07 7.41
C TYR A 27 0.18 -22.91 7.35
N GLU A 28 -0.50 -23.52 6.37
CA GLU A 28 -1.96 -23.51 6.25
C GLU A 28 -2.64 -24.09 7.49
N ARG A 29 -2.05 -25.13 8.10
CA ARG A 29 -2.51 -25.67 9.37
C ARG A 29 -2.37 -24.65 10.50
N ALA A 30 -1.20 -24.02 10.62
CA ALA A 30 -0.96 -22.98 11.63
C ALA A 30 -1.94 -21.81 11.48
N GLN A 31 -2.25 -21.40 10.25
CA GLN A 31 -3.24 -20.36 9.96
C GLN A 31 -4.66 -20.80 10.33
N SER A 32 -5.05 -22.03 9.98
CA SER A 32 -6.40 -22.56 10.24
C SER A 32 -6.67 -22.68 11.74
N ASP A 33 -5.65 -23.05 12.51
CA ASP A 33 -5.72 -23.22 13.97
C ASP A 33 -5.34 -21.93 14.74
N CYS A 34 -5.13 -20.81 14.04
CA CYS A 34 -4.73 -19.50 14.59
C CYS A 34 -3.50 -19.56 15.51
N TRP A 35 -2.49 -20.33 15.14
CA TRP A 35 -1.23 -20.44 15.88
C TRP A 35 -0.38 -19.17 15.79
N LEU A 36 0.51 -19.01 16.77
CA LEU A 36 1.50 -17.94 16.78
C LEU A 36 2.67 -18.33 15.85
N VAL A 37 2.94 -17.51 14.84
CA VAL A 37 4.01 -17.76 13.87
C VAL A 37 5.21 -16.89 14.22
N CYS A 38 6.37 -17.49 14.51
CA CYS A 38 7.58 -16.77 14.86
C CYS A 38 8.59 -16.80 13.71
N VAL A 39 8.90 -15.65 13.12
CA VAL A 39 9.80 -15.53 11.97
C VAL A 39 11.14 -14.95 12.44
N PRO A 40 12.23 -15.74 12.45
CA PRO A 40 13.55 -15.23 12.80
C PRO A 40 14.12 -14.34 11.68
N ILE A 41 14.79 -13.24 12.06
CA ILE A 41 15.49 -12.39 11.07
C ILE A 41 16.51 -13.20 10.26
N SER A 42 16.61 -12.95 8.96
CA SER A 42 17.49 -13.70 8.05
C SER A 42 18.96 -13.66 8.49
N ALA A 43 19.43 -12.53 9.04
CA ALA A 43 20.79 -12.41 9.57
C ALA A 43 21.11 -13.36 10.75
N SER A 44 20.08 -13.91 11.39
CA SER A 44 20.20 -14.85 12.51
C SER A 44 20.10 -16.32 12.09
N LEU A 45 19.85 -16.60 10.81
CA LEU A 45 19.85 -17.97 10.30
C LEU A 45 21.29 -18.47 10.09
N PRO A 46 21.58 -19.76 10.36
CA PRO A 46 22.88 -20.34 10.06
C PRO A 46 23.10 -20.37 8.53
N PRO A 47 24.29 -20.04 7.99
CA PRO A 47 24.56 -20.17 6.56
C PRO A 47 25.28 -21.50 6.23
N PRO A 48 24.82 -22.29 5.23
CA PRO A 48 23.54 -22.15 4.53
C PRO A 48 22.34 -22.44 5.46
N PRO A 49 21.17 -21.79 5.25
CA PRO A 49 20.00 -21.97 6.10
C PRO A 49 19.49 -23.40 5.99
N ASP A 50 19.79 -24.23 6.99
CA ASP A 50 19.22 -25.57 7.16
C ASP A 50 17.80 -25.46 7.73
N ILE A 51 16.89 -24.94 6.90
CA ILE A 51 15.46 -24.82 7.22
C ILE A 51 14.85 -26.20 7.03
N SER A 52 14.98 -27.05 8.05
CA SER A 52 14.34 -28.37 8.10
C SER A 52 12.90 -28.30 8.61
N TYR A 53 12.11 -29.37 8.43
CA TYR A 53 10.76 -29.45 8.99
C TYR A 53 10.74 -29.21 10.51
N ASN A 54 11.69 -29.80 11.25
CA ASN A 54 11.79 -29.62 12.70
C ASN A 54 12.16 -28.17 13.07
N PHE A 55 13.00 -27.52 12.26
CA PHE A 55 13.31 -26.10 12.43
C PHE A 55 12.04 -25.27 12.27
N VAL A 56 11.26 -25.47 11.20
CA VAL A 56 9.99 -24.75 10.98
C VAL A 56 8.97 -25.03 12.08
N ALA A 57 8.78 -26.29 12.45
CA ALA A 57 7.84 -26.69 13.50
C ALA A 57 8.16 -26.08 14.87
N ALA A 58 9.45 -25.81 15.17
CA ALA A 58 9.85 -25.13 16.39
C ALA A 58 9.36 -23.67 16.47
N HIS A 59 9.06 -23.05 15.32
CA HIS A 59 8.68 -21.65 15.16
C HIS A 59 7.17 -21.42 14.98
N LEU A 60 6.38 -22.50 14.96
CA LEU A 60 4.94 -22.45 14.95
C LEU A 60 4.45 -22.89 16.33
N LEU A 61 3.84 -21.97 17.07
CA LEU A 61 3.51 -22.17 18.48
C LEU A 61 1.99 -22.28 18.68
N GLU A 62 1.57 -23.45 19.15
CA GLU A 62 0.19 -23.77 19.49
C GLU A 62 -0.20 -23.08 20.81
N PRO A 63 -1.26 -22.27 20.86
CA PRO A 63 -1.68 -21.59 22.08
C PRO A 63 -2.15 -22.59 23.14
N SER A 64 -1.79 -22.36 24.40
CA SER A 64 -2.25 -23.15 25.53
C SER A 64 -3.75 -22.99 25.74
N LYS A 65 -4.44 -24.10 25.99
CA LYS A 65 -5.87 -24.10 26.34
C LYS A 65 -6.14 -23.64 27.78
N LEU A 66 -5.11 -23.62 28.63
CA LEU A 66 -5.22 -23.39 30.07
C LEU A 66 -4.65 -22.05 30.51
N TYR A 67 -3.63 -21.54 29.83
CA TYR A 67 -2.90 -20.34 30.22
C TYR A 67 -2.84 -19.34 29.08
N ARG A 68 -3.22 -18.09 29.37
CA ARG A 68 -3.11 -16.98 28.42
C ARG A 68 -1.62 -16.68 28.20
N ASP A 69 -1.25 -16.40 26.95
CA ASP A 69 0.11 -16.04 26.53
C ASP A 69 1.17 -17.14 26.73
N GLU A 70 0.75 -18.38 26.95
CA GLU A 70 1.61 -19.56 26.89
C GLU A 70 1.36 -20.36 25.62
N TYR A 71 2.43 -20.85 24.99
CA TYR A 71 2.39 -21.53 23.71
C TYR A 71 3.31 -22.75 23.71
N SER A 72 2.98 -23.78 22.95
CA SER A 72 3.79 -24.99 22.80
C SER A 72 4.34 -25.12 21.39
N SER A 73 5.63 -25.39 21.24
CA SER A 73 6.21 -25.67 19.92
C SER A 73 5.79 -27.03 19.37
N LEU A 74 5.70 -27.15 18.04
CA LEU A 74 5.28 -28.38 17.34
C LEU A 74 6.40 -29.38 17.07
N LEU A 75 7.51 -29.30 17.81
CA LEU A 75 8.66 -30.19 17.62
C LEU A 75 8.22 -31.65 17.59
N THR A 76 8.48 -32.32 16.46
CA THR A 76 8.16 -33.74 16.23
C THR A 76 9.17 -34.69 16.87
N SER A 77 10.37 -34.21 17.20
CA SER A 77 11.42 -34.98 17.87
C SER A 77 12.02 -34.16 19.03
N GLY A 78 11.83 -34.61 20.26
CA GLY A 78 12.29 -33.96 21.49
C GLY A 78 11.15 -33.60 22.45
N LYS A 79 11.48 -33.01 23.61
CA LYS A 79 10.46 -32.46 24.52
C LYS A 79 9.89 -31.17 23.92
N ARG A 80 8.56 -31.08 23.81
CA ARG A 80 7.88 -29.83 23.44
C ARG A 80 8.30 -28.73 24.41
N LYS A 81 8.77 -27.61 23.88
CA LYS A 81 9.10 -26.45 24.70
C LYS A 81 7.86 -25.60 24.84
N VAL A 82 7.60 -25.15 26.06
CA VAL A 82 6.53 -24.22 26.36
C VAL A 82 7.14 -22.83 26.49
N TRP A 83 6.55 -21.89 25.77
CA TRP A 83 6.97 -20.51 25.64
C TRP A 83 5.94 -19.59 26.27
N ARG A 84 6.39 -18.54 26.94
CA ARG A 84 5.58 -17.46 27.48
C ARG A 84 5.94 -16.17 26.74
N LEU A 85 4.92 -15.46 26.26
CA LEU A 85 5.08 -14.17 25.62
C LEU A 85 4.92 -13.04 26.65
N GLU A 86 5.98 -12.30 26.91
CA GLU A 86 6.04 -11.20 27.88
C GLU A 86 6.37 -9.89 27.17
N SER A 87 5.34 -9.12 26.79
CA SER A 87 5.46 -7.83 26.08
C SER A 87 6.30 -7.91 24.79
N LYS A 88 7.63 -7.84 24.88
CA LYS A 88 8.58 -7.87 23.76
C LYS A 88 9.59 -9.02 23.84
N GLU A 89 9.35 -9.99 24.71
CA GLU A 89 10.22 -11.15 24.89
C GLU A 89 9.40 -12.43 24.83
N LEU A 90 9.95 -13.46 24.20
CA LEU A 90 9.39 -14.81 24.20
C LEU A 90 10.38 -15.71 24.93
N LYS A 91 9.97 -16.21 26.09
CA LYS A 91 10.81 -16.98 27.04
C LYS A 91 10.31 -18.40 27.18
N THR A 92 11.19 -19.36 27.39
CA THR A 92 10.77 -20.68 27.85
C THR A 92 10.32 -20.60 29.32
N ILE A 93 9.38 -21.46 29.74
CA ILE A 93 8.88 -21.46 31.13
C ILE A 93 9.99 -21.71 32.17
N ASP A 94 11.04 -22.44 31.80
CA ASP A 94 12.20 -22.71 32.64
C ASP A 94 13.26 -21.60 32.60
N ASP A 95 12.97 -20.48 31.93
CA ASP A 95 13.86 -19.34 31.70
C ASP A 95 15.23 -19.72 31.07
N SER A 96 15.33 -20.92 30.49
CA SER A 96 16.56 -21.40 29.85
C SER A 96 16.87 -20.69 28.53
N TYR A 97 15.85 -20.14 27.87
CA TYR A 97 15.98 -19.47 26.59
C TYR A 97 15.02 -18.29 26.45
N CYS A 98 15.53 -17.20 25.87
CA CYS A 98 14.78 -15.98 25.64
C CYS A 98 15.14 -15.40 24.26
N VAL A 99 14.12 -15.03 23.49
CA VAL A 99 14.27 -14.26 22.24
C VAL A 99 13.51 -12.96 22.32
N ARG A 100 14.01 -11.94 21.64
CA ARG A 100 13.36 -10.62 21.61
C ARG A 100 12.45 -10.53 20.39
N VAL A 101 11.23 -10.08 20.63
CA VAL A 101 10.25 -9.72 19.59
C VAL A 101 10.61 -8.33 19.05
N LEU A 102 10.87 -8.26 17.76
CA LEU A 102 11.26 -7.04 17.05
C LEU A 102 10.03 -6.29 16.53
N SER A 103 9.07 -7.03 15.97
CA SER A 103 7.79 -6.51 15.50
C SER A 103 6.73 -7.60 15.57
N GLU A 104 5.47 -7.15 15.53
CA GLU A 104 4.29 -8.00 15.51
C GLU A 104 3.41 -7.57 14.34
N GLU A 105 2.96 -8.55 13.56
CA GLU A 105 2.02 -8.37 12.46
C GLU A 105 0.75 -9.18 12.70
N LEU A 106 -0.40 -8.56 12.43
CA LEU A 106 -1.70 -9.23 12.45
C LEU A 106 -2.04 -9.71 11.05
N ALA A 107 -2.25 -11.02 10.91
CA ALA A 107 -2.60 -11.66 9.65
C ALA A 107 -3.97 -12.35 9.77
N TYR A 108 -4.61 -12.63 8.63
CA TYR A 108 -5.94 -13.25 8.58
C TYR A 108 -5.89 -14.57 7.82
N ASN A 109 -6.52 -15.60 8.37
CA ASN A 109 -6.69 -16.88 7.67
C ASN A 109 -7.83 -16.80 6.64
N ARG A 110 -8.06 -17.88 5.87
CA ARG A 110 -9.12 -17.95 4.84
C ARG A 110 -10.54 -17.77 5.40
N SER A 111 -10.73 -18.01 6.71
CA SER A 111 -11.98 -17.83 7.43
C SER A 111 -12.09 -16.44 8.07
N PHE A 112 -11.21 -15.49 7.72
CA PHE A 112 -11.11 -14.14 8.29
C PHE A 112 -10.86 -14.10 9.80
N GLN A 113 -10.35 -15.19 10.40
CA GLN A 113 -9.89 -15.17 11.77
C GLN A 113 -8.47 -14.63 11.80
N HIS A 114 -8.21 -13.73 12.75
CA HIS A 114 -6.89 -13.14 12.90
C HIS A 114 -5.96 -14.11 13.65
N TYR A 115 -4.70 -14.13 13.25
CA TYR A 115 -3.61 -14.79 13.96
C TYR A 115 -2.40 -13.84 14.00
N ARG A 116 -1.48 -14.12 14.92
CA ARG A 116 -0.33 -13.24 15.20
C ARG A 116 0.93 -13.80 14.56
N MET A 117 1.71 -12.92 13.95
CA MET A 117 3.04 -13.20 13.45
C MET A 117 4.05 -12.32 14.18
N LEU A 118 5.10 -12.93 14.72
CA LEU A 118 6.15 -12.23 15.47
C LEU A 118 7.46 -12.32 14.71
N MET A 119 8.06 -11.18 14.38
CA MET A 119 9.46 -11.15 13.96
C MET A 119 10.35 -11.24 15.20
N ILE A 120 11.25 -12.21 15.24
CA ILE A 120 12.12 -12.46 16.39
C ILE A 120 13.60 -12.30 16.03
N ASP A 121 14.40 -11.86 16.99
CA ASP A 121 15.80 -11.51 16.77
C ASP A 121 16.75 -12.70 16.53
N ARG A 122 16.28 -13.93 16.80
CA ARG A 122 17.01 -15.19 16.59
C ARG A 122 16.07 -16.39 16.55
N PRO A 123 16.49 -17.55 16.01
CA PRO A 123 15.66 -18.76 15.96
C PRO A 123 15.27 -19.31 17.34
N LEU A 124 14.14 -20.01 17.43
CA LEU A 124 13.67 -20.70 18.65
C LEU A 124 14.39 -22.03 18.94
N VAL A 125 15.38 -22.40 18.11
CA VAL A 125 16.17 -23.63 18.26
C VAL A 125 17.51 -23.29 18.93
N GLU A 126 17.78 -23.91 20.09
CA GLU A 126 19.05 -23.79 20.82
C GLU A 126 20.22 -24.38 20.03
N GLY A 127 21.38 -23.72 20.09
CA GLY A 127 22.59 -24.16 19.36
C GLY A 127 22.78 -23.54 17.97
N SER A 128 21.79 -22.79 17.47
CA SER A 128 21.81 -22.20 16.11
C SER A 128 22.75 -21.00 15.91
N GLN A 129 23.52 -20.57 16.92
CA GLN A 129 24.30 -19.32 16.84
C GLN A 129 25.65 -19.40 17.57
N LYS A 130 26.75 -19.44 16.80
CA LYS A 130 27.96 -18.70 17.20
C LYS A 130 27.62 -17.22 17.01
N ARG A 131 27.59 -16.46 18.12
CA ARG A 131 27.36 -15.00 18.14
C ARG A 131 28.16 -14.30 17.04
N ARG A 132 27.51 -13.96 15.92
CA ARG A 132 28.00 -12.87 15.09
C ARG A 132 27.64 -11.58 15.81
N LYS A 133 28.63 -10.75 16.11
CA LYS A 133 28.39 -9.33 16.33
C LYS A 133 27.69 -8.85 15.06
N THR A 134 26.42 -8.47 15.16
CA THR A 134 25.68 -7.84 14.08
C THR A 134 26.36 -6.53 13.74
N VAL A 135 27.29 -6.60 12.79
CA VAL A 135 27.78 -5.45 12.05
C VAL A 135 27.49 -5.76 10.60
N THR A 136 26.29 -5.43 10.16
CA THR A 136 26.03 -5.14 8.76
C THR A 136 25.18 -3.88 8.73
N ASN A 137 25.84 -2.74 8.93
CA ASN A 137 25.48 -1.53 8.20
C ASN A 137 25.76 -1.82 6.72
N ASP A 138 24.96 -2.67 6.07
CA ASP A 138 25.04 -2.82 4.63
C ASP A 138 24.23 -1.66 4.06
N GLU A 139 24.87 -0.49 4.00
CA GLU A 139 24.30 0.77 3.50
C GLU A 139 23.67 0.61 2.12
N LEU A 140 24.08 -0.42 1.38
CA LEU A 140 23.54 -0.81 0.08
C LEU A 140 22.10 -1.32 0.14
N LEU A 141 21.69 -2.00 1.23
CA LEU A 141 20.35 -2.58 1.41
C LEU A 141 19.31 -1.58 1.96
N VAL A 142 19.73 -0.36 2.26
CA VAL A 142 18.81 0.70 2.68
C VAL A 142 18.05 1.20 1.44
N PRO A 143 16.70 1.23 1.47
CA PRO A 143 15.90 1.72 0.35
C PRO A 143 16.33 3.12 -0.10
N LYS A 144 16.55 3.27 -1.40
CA LYS A 144 16.98 4.54 -2.02
C LYS A 144 15.76 5.28 -2.57
N ARG A 145 15.33 6.34 -1.87
CA ARG A 145 14.08 7.06 -2.17
C ARG A 145 14.27 8.26 -3.09
N THR A 146 15.51 8.72 -3.27
CA THR A 146 15.81 9.83 -4.19
C THR A 146 16.49 9.34 -5.47
N LEU A 147 16.24 10.04 -6.58
CA LEU A 147 16.91 9.73 -7.86
C LEU A 147 18.44 9.78 -7.73
N LYS A 148 18.97 10.70 -6.91
CA LYS A 148 20.42 10.80 -6.67
C LYS A 148 20.97 9.51 -6.05
N GLU A 149 20.37 9.06 -4.96
CA GLU A 149 20.76 7.83 -4.26
C GLU A 149 20.62 6.59 -5.16
N GLN A 150 19.57 6.55 -5.99
CA GLN A 150 19.32 5.48 -6.95
C GLN A 150 20.39 5.42 -8.05
N LEU A 151 20.85 6.58 -8.55
CA LEU A 151 21.94 6.63 -9.52
C LEU A 151 23.30 6.30 -8.89
N GLU A 152 23.53 6.71 -7.64
CA GLU A 152 24.71 6.32 -6.86
C GLU A 152 24.75 4.81 -6.63
N LEU A 153 23.59 4.18 -6.38
CA LEU A 153 23.48 2.72 -6.31
C LEU A 153 23.93 2.06 -7.63
N LEU A 154 23.41 2.53 -8.78
CA LEU A 154 23.79 1.96 -10.08
C LEU A 154 25.29 2.17 -10.39
N ALA A 155 25.89 3.24 -9.88
CA ALA A 155 27.31 3.54 -10.05
C ALA A 155 28.23 2.57 -9.29
N ASN A 156 27.71 1.83 -8.30
CA ASN A 156 28.48 0.86 -7.53
C ASN A 156 28.87 -0.39 -8.32
N PHE A 157 28.30 -0.59 -9.52
CA PHE A 157 28.57 -1.76 -10.34
C PHE A 157 29.47 -1.42 -11.55
N GLN A 158 30.31 -2.39 -11.94
CA GLN A 158 31.31 -2.25 -12.99
C GLN A 158 30.68 -2.31 -14.38
N LYS A 159 30.98 -1.38 -15.29
CA LYS A 159 30.32 -1.20 -16.61
C LYS A 159 28.97 -0.49 -16.59
N HIS A 160 28.57 0.11 -15.46
CA HIS A 160 27.35 0.92 -15.40
C HIS A 160 27.37 2.07 -16.44
N THR A 161 28.54 2.63 -16.75
CA THR A 161 28.74 3.70 -17.72
C THR A 161 28.37 3.30 -19.15
N GLU A 162 28.73 2.08 -19.55
CA GLU A 162 28.49 1.52 -20.87
C GLU A 162 27.00 1.22 -21.05
N ILE A 163 26.38 0.61 -20.03
CA ILE A 163 24.94 0.35 -20.00
C ILE A 163 24.19 1.68 -20.03
N LYS A 164 24.58 2.65 -19.22
CA LYS A 164 23.98 3.99 -19.20
C LYS A 164 24.03 4.64 -20.58
N ARG A 165 25.19 4.60 -21.26
CA ARG A 165 25.32 5.16 -22.63
C ARG A 165 24.38 4.49 -23.63
N GLU A 166 24.18 3.18 -23.52
CA GLU A 166 23.24 2.44 -24.37
C GLU A 166 21.79 2.82 -24.06
N VAL A 167 21.46 2.97 -22.78
CA VAL A 167 20.14 3.47 -22.33
C VAL A 167 19.90 4.89 -22.84
N ASP A 168 20.88 5.79 -22.75
CA ASP A 168 20.80 7.17 -23.23
C ASP A 168 20.50 7.23 -24.73
N LYS A 169 21.17 6.41 -25.56
CA LYS A 169 20.86 6.30 -26.99
C LYS A 169 19.41 5.91 -27.24
N ARG A 170 18.88 4.95 -26.48
CA ARG A 170 17.48 4.50 -26.63
C ARG A 170 16.49 5.58 -26.18
N ILE A 171 16.82 6.31 -25.12
CA ILE A 171 16.05 7.47 -24.66
C ILE A 171 16.02 8.54 -25.75
N ASP A 172 17.17 8.87 -26.35
CA ASP A 172 17.25 9.86 -27.43
C ASP A 172 16.47 9.40 -28.66
N MET A 173 16.58 8.13 -29.06
CA MET A 173 15.76 7.56 -30.14
C MET A 173 14.26 7.69 -29.87
N PHE A 174 13.81 7.44 -28.63
CA PHE A 174 12.41 7.64 -28.25
C PHE A 174 12.03 9.13 -28.27
N ARG A 175 12.91 10.00 -27.78
CA ARG A 175 12.69 11.45 -27.74
C ARG A 175 12.60 12.06 -29.14
N GLU A 176 13.38 11.59 -30.09
CA GLU A 176 13.43 12.13 -31.45
C GLU A 176 12.37 11.51 -32.35
N ASN A 177 12.20 10.19 -32.30
CA ASN A 177 11.43 9.47 -33.33
C ASN A 177 10.02 9.07 -32.92
N TYR A 178 9.72 8.97 -31.62
CA TYR A 178 8.41 8.52 -31.16
C TYR A 178 7.48 9.69 -30.85
N MET A 179 6.32 9.76 -31.50
CA MET A 179 5.32 10.79 -31.17
C MET A 179 4.37 10.32 -30.08
N VAL A 180 4.37 10.99 -28.92
CA VAL A 180 3.43 10.71 -27.84
C VAL A 180 2.11 11.43 -28.10
N LEU A 181 1.03 10.66 -28.22
CA LEU A 181 -0.32 11.16 -28.45
C LEU A 181 -1.21 10.90 -27.23
N GLU A 182 -2.12 11.83 -26.94
CA GLU A 182 -3.02 11.77 -25.77
C GLU A 182 -3.97 10.57 -25.80
N GLY A 183 -4.34 10.11 -27.00
CA GLY A 183 -5.17 8.92 -27.19
C GLY A 183 -4.42 7.59 -27.09
N PHE A 184 -3.09 7.60 -27.12
CA PHE A 184 -2.22 6.42 -27.22
C PHE A 184 -1.17 6.39 -26.11
N LEU A 185 -1.55 6.84 -24.91
CA LEU A 185 -0.65 6.84 -23.75
C LEU A 185 -0.30 5.42 -23.29
N THR A 186 -1.18 4.44 -23.53
CA THR A 186 -0.91 3.02 -23.27
C THR A 186 0.26 2.51 -24.11
N ASP A 187 0.31 2.86 -25.40
CA ASP A 187 1.44 2.50 -26.28
C ASP A 187 2.74 3.16 -25.85
N ALA A 188 2.66 4.42 -25.40
CA ALA A 188 3.81 5.12 -24.85
C ALA A 188 4.31 4.45 -23.57
N SER A 189 3.39 4.08 -22.66
CA SER A 189 3.68 3.33 -21.44
C SER A 189 4.39 2.00 -21.76
N SER A 190 3.80 1.14 -22.59
CA SER A 190 4.41 -0.16 -22.94
C SER A 190 5.79 -0.02 -23.60
N ARG A 191 6.02 1.03 -24.40
CA ARG A 191 7.35 1.27 -25.00
C ARG A 191 8.39 1.69 -23.96
N ILE A 192 8.02 2.51 -23.00
CA ILE A 192 8.91 2.92 -21.90
C ILE A 192 9.20 1.74 -20.99
N GLU A 193 8.18 0.94 -20.65
CA GLU A 193 8.35 -0.31 -19.89
C GLU A 193 9.35 -1.25 -20.58
N ASN A 194 9.23 -1.43 -21.90
CA ASN A 194 10.16 -2.25 -22.67
C ASN A 194 11.60 -1.69 -22.64
N LEU A 195 11.76 -0.36 -22.65
CA LEU A 195 13.07 0.28 -22.51
C LEU A 195 13.68 -0.07 -21.13
N ILE A 196 12.88 0.04 -20.06
CA ILE A 196 13.29 -0.31 -18.69
C ILE A 196 13.67 -1.80 -18.61
N LYS A 197 12.82 -2.70 -19.11
CA LYS A 197 13.11 -4.15 -19.14
C LYS A 197 14.41 -4.46 -19.86
N GLN A 198 14.64 -3.86 -21.02
CA GLN A 198 15.89 -4.07 -21.77
C GLN A 198 17.12 -3.50 -21.05
N ALA A 199 16.97 -2.37 -20.36
CA ALA A 199 18.03 -1.78 -19.53
C ALA A 199 18.36 -2.70 -18.36
N TYR A 200 17.32 -3.20 -17.67
CA TYR A 200 17.45 -4.13 -16.55
C TYR A 200 18.11 -5.44 -16.98
N THR A 201 17.64 -6.08 -18.05
CA THR A 201 18.26 -7.31 -18.57
C THR A 201 19.72 -7.10 -18.95
N SER A 202 20.06 -5.97 -19.58
CA SER A 202 21.46 -5.61 -19.87
C SER A 202 22.27 -5.50 -18.58
N TYR A 203 21.70 -4.87 -17.55
CA TYR A 203 22.34 -4.69 -16.25
C TYR A 203 22.59 -6.03 -15.55
N ILE A 204 21.58 -6.88 -15.43
CA ILE A 204 21.73 -8.19 -14.77
C ILE A 204 22.75 -9.07 -15.51
N ARG A 205 22.68 -9.11 -16.84
CA ARG A 205 23.57 -9.94 -17.67
C ARG A 205 25.03 -9.53 -17.55
N GLU A 206 25.34 -8.23 -17.63
CA GLU A 206 26.73 -7.75 -17.55
C GLU A 206 27.37 -7.96 -16.17
N HIS A 207 26.54 -8.09 -15.12
CA HIS A 207 26.99 -8.22 -13.75
C HIS A 207 26.64 -9.57 -13.11
N GLN A 208 26.32 -10.59 -13.92
CA GLN A 208 25.91 -11.92 -13.44
C GLN A 208 26.94 -12.59 -12.50
N SER A 209 28.21 -12.22 -12.62
CA SER A 209 29.30 -12.72 -11.75
C SER A 209 29.34 -12.05 -10.37
N ASP A 210 28.70 -10.89 -10.19
CA ASP A 210 28.60 -10.22 -8.90
C ASP A 210 27.46 -10.83 -8.08
N LYS A 211 27.81 -11.46 -6.95
CA LYS A 211 26.86 -12.11 -6.05
C LYS A 211 25.77 -11.16 -5.54
N LYS A 212 26.05 -9.86 -5.45
CA LYS A 212 25.10 -8.85 -4.99
C LYS A 212 23.88 -8.72 -5.92
N VAL A 213 24.09 -8.92 -7.22
CA VAL A 213 23.04 -8.79 -8.23
C VAL A 213 22.00 -9.90 -8.12
N HIS A 214 22.31 -10.99 -7.41
CA HIS A 214 21.36 -12.07 -7.13
C HIS A 214 20.50 -11.82 -5.88
N ASP A 215 20.80 -10.79 -5.07
CA ASP A 215 19.93 -10.38 -3.98
C ASP A 215 18.70 -9.67 -4.56
N ARG A 216 17.50 -10.22 -4.28
CA ARG A 216 16.23 -9.73 -4.81
C ARG A 216 15.98 -8.26 -4.44
N ARG A 217 16.40 -7.80 -3.26
CA ARG A 217 16.24 -6.40 -2.84
C ARG A 217 17.13 -5.50 -3.67
N ILE A 218 18.35 -5.94 -3.96
CA ILE A 218 19.26 -5.21 -4.85
C ILE A 218 18.70 -5.17 -6.28
N GLN A 219 18.14 -6.28 -6.77
CA GLN A 219 17.46 -6.31 -8.07
C GLN A 219 16.28 -5.34 -8.15
N GLU A 220 15.45 -5.30 -7.12
CA GLU A 220 14.34 -4.34 -7.02
C GLU A 220 14.85 -2.90 -7.00
N MET A 221 15.89 -2.60 -6.21
CA MET A 221 16.47 -1.25 -6.18
C MET A 221 17.11 -0.87 -7.53
N ILE A 222 17.74 -1.81 -8.24
CA ILE A 222 18.25 -1.59 -9.60
C ILE A 222 17.08 -1.29 -10.55
N TRP A 223 15.99 -2.05 -10.46
CA TRP A 223 14.78 -1.84 -11.26
C TRP A 223 14.20 -0.44 -11.04
N ILE A 224 13.96 -0.06 -9.78
CA ILE A 224 13.45 1.26 -9.40
C ILE A 224 14.37 2.38 -9.87
N ALA A 225 15.70 2.18 -9.78
CA ALA A 225 16.67 3.17 -10.24
C ALA A 225 16.64 3.36 -11.76
N LEU A 226 16.50 2.27 -12.53
CA LEU A 226 16.39 2.31 -13.98
C LEU A 226 15.05 2.93 -14.42
N GLU A 227 13.93 2.52 -13.82
CA GLU A 227 12.62 3.16 -14.03
C GLU A 227 12.72 4.66 -13.78
N SER A 228 13.20 5.05 -12.60
CA SER A 228 13.30 6.45 -12.20
C SER A 228 14.18 7.26 -13.13
N TYR A 229 15.32 6.71 -13.56
CA TYR A 229 16.20 7.35 -14.52
C TYR A 229 15.51 7.59 -15.87
N ILE A 230 15.03 6.52 -16.50
CA ILE A 230 14.44 6.57 -17.84
C ILE A 230 13.21 7.47 -17.85
N VAL A 231 12.32 7.29 -16.86
CA VAL A 231 11.07 8.04 -16.77
C VAL A 231 11.33 9.51 -16.50
N THR A 232 12.31 9.86 -15.67
CA THR A 232 12.71 11.28 -15.47
C THR A 232 13.12 11.94 -16.78
N GLN A 233 13.91 11.25 -17.61
CA GLN A 233 14.38 11.78 -18.90
C GLN A 233 13.25 11.96 -19.92
N LEU A 234 12.16 11.20 -19.78
CA LEU A 234 11.00 11.23 -20.68
C LEU A 234 9.79 11.99 -20.11
N HIS A 235 9.85 12.39 -18.84
CA HIS A 235 8.75 13.00 -18.09
C HIS A 235 8.10 14.17 -18.83
N GLY A 236 8.88 15.16 -19.28
CA GLY A 236 8.33 16.34 -19.94
C GLY A 236 7.50 16.02 -21.20
N LYS A 237 7.91 15.00 -21.97
CA LYS A 237 7.24 14.60 -23.21
C LYS A 237 5.97 13.79 -22.94
N VAL A 238 5.98 12.93 -21.92
CA VAL A 238 4.86 12.05 -21.56
C VAL A 238 3.85 12.77 -20.68
N TYR A 239 4.32 13.38 -19.59
CA TYR A 239 3.46 13.99 -18.57
C TYR A 239 2.67 15.18 -19.10
N SER A 240 3.23 15.96 -20.04
CA SER A 240 2.48 17.02 -20.73
C SER A 240 1.25 16.49 -21.48
N LYS A 241 1.33 15.28 -22.05
CA LYS A 241 0.20 14.62 -22.72
C LYS A 241 -0.79 14.02 -21.74
N ILE A 242 -0.31 13.54 -20.58
CA ILE A 242 -1.19 13.12 -19.48
C ILE A 242 -2.01 14.32 -18.97
N ILE A 243 -1.36 15.44 -18.67
CA ILE A 243 -2.06 16.67 -18.22
C ILE A 243 -3.09 17.11 -19.26
N SER A 244 -2.74 17.08 -20.54
CA SER A 244 -3.64 17.48 -21.63
C SER A 244 -4.87 16.56 -21.71
N ARG A 245 -4.65 15.24 -21.67
CA ARG A 245 -5.73 14.23 -21.64
C ARG A 245 -6.69 14.45 -20.48
N HIS A 246 -6.15 14.74 -19.29
CA HIS A 246 -6.92 14.88 -18.06
C HIS A 246 -7.26 16.35 -17.72
N ARG A 247 -7.14 17.28 -18.68
CA ARG A 247 -7.30 18.72 -18.44
C ARG A 247 -8.63 19.07 -17.78
N LYS A 248 -9.73 18.48 -18.30
CA LYS A 248 -11.08 18.74 -17.78
C LYS A 248 -11.24 18.18 -16.36
N GLU A 249 -10.76 16.97 -16.11
CA GLU A 249 -10.83 16.34 -14.78
C GLU A 249 -9.99 17.08 -13.75
N ASN A 250 -8.77 17.50 -14.11
CA ASN A 250 -7.92 18.34 -13.26
C ASN A 250 -8.65 19.64 -12.88
N GLN A 251 -9.26 20.32 -13.84
CA GLN A 251 -10.00 21.56 -13.59
C GLN A 251 -11.19 21.33 -12.65
N MET A 252 -12.03 20.34 -12.95
CA MET A 252 -13.21 20.03 -12.12
C MET A 252 -12.81 19.62 -10.69
N PHE A 253 -11.75 18.82 -10.56
CA PHE A 253 -11.21 18.42 -9.26
C PHE A 253 -10.68 19.63 -8.48
N TYR A 254 -9.88 20.48 -9.11
CA TYR A 254 -9.30 21.66 -8.48
C TYR A 254 -10.37 22.67 -8.01
N GLU A 255 -11.37 22.94 -8.84
CA GLU A 255 -12.53 23.77 -8.48
C GLU A 255 -13.27 23.18 -7.28
N ARG A 256 -13.50 21.86 -7.27
CA ARG A 256 -14.16 21.17 -6.17
C ARG A 256 -13.35 21.22 -4.87
N CYS A 257 -12.03 21.05 -4.92
CA CYS A 257 -11.17 21.23 -3.74
C CYS A 257 -11.27 22.65 -3.19
N LYS A 258 -11.30 23.68 -4.04
CA LYS A 258 -11.49 25.07 -3.60
C LYS A 258 -12.84 25.31 -2.93
N GLU A 259 -13.91 24.71 -3.44
CA GLU A 259 -15.23 24.86 -2.83
C GLU A 259 -15.32 24.17 -1.45
N LEU A 260 -14.58 23.07 -1.27
CA LEU A 260 -14.57 22.27 -0.05
C LEU A 260 -13.50 22.70 0.97
N SER A 261 -12.50 23.50 0.58
CA SER A 261 -11.31 23.77 1.42
C SER A 261 -11.61 24.43 2.76
N SER A 262 -12.73 25.16 2.87
CA SER A 262 -13.13 25.85 4.11
C SER A 262 -14.14 25.07 4.95
N THR A 263 -14.79 24.05 4.40
CA THR A 263 -15.93 23.37 5.02
C THR A 263 -15.67 21.89 5.31
N LEU A 264 -14.86 21.24 4.49
CA LEU A 264 -14.49 19.84 4.66
C LEU A 264 -13.38 19.72 5.71
N THR A 265 -13.80 19.53 6.96
CA THR A 265 -12.92 19.36 8.11
C THR A 265 -13.18 18.00 8.77
N PRO A 266 -12.22 17.44 9.53
CA PRO A 266 -12.45 16.21 10.30
C PRO A 266 -13.70 16.29 11.18
N ALA A 267 -13.93 17.43 11.84
CA ALA A 267 -15.11 17.66 12.66
C ALA A 267 -16.42 17.67 11.84
N ALA A 268 -16.43 18.26 10.64
CA ALA A 268 -17.60 18.24 9.76
C ALA A 268 -17.95 16.82 9.28
N LEU A 269 -16.94 15.97 9.12
CA LEU A 269 -17.11 14.55 8.79
C LEU A 269 -17.59 13.69 9.98
N GLY A 270 -17.73 14.27 11.17
CA GLY A 270 -18.12 13.55 12.38
C GLY A 270 -17.00 12.66 12.94
N LEU A 271 -15.75 12.91 12.53
CA LEU A 271 -14.61 12.14 13.00
C LEU A 271 -14.32 12.43 14.49
N PRO A 272 -13.76 11.45 15.23
CA PRO A 272 -13.31 11.64 16.59
C PRO A 272 -12.48 12.91 16.79
N VAL A 273 -12.69 13.58 17.92
CA VAL A 273 -11.94 14.79 18.30
C VAL A 273 -10.43 14.53 18.35
N ASP A 274 -10.03 13.30 18.66
CA ASP A 274 -8.62 12.87 18.65
C ASP A 274 -7.97 13.00 17.26
N TYR A 275 -8.76 12.97 16.19
CA TYR A 275 -8.29 13.11 14.81
C TYR A 275 -8.28 14.57 14.33
N SER A 276 -8.75 15.51 15.15
CA SER A 276 -8.79 16.93 14.83
C SER A 276 -7.47 17.63 15.18
N CYS A 277 -6.36 17.17 14.61
CA CYS A 277 -5.04 17.76 14.80
C CYS A 277 -4.64 18.70 13.66
N PRO A 278 -3.64 19.59 13.85
CA PRO A 278 -3.13 20.45 12.79
C PRO A 278 -2.27 19.65 11.80
N TYR A 279 -2.82 19.25 10.65
CA TYR A 279 -2.12 18.47 9.60
C TYR A 279 -1.16 19.30 8.71
N LYS A 280 -0.60 20.40 9.23
CA LYS A 280 0.16 21.36 8.40
C LYS A 280 1.38 20.72 7.73
N GLU A 281 2.21 20.01 8.50
CA GLU A 281 3.42 19.35 7.98
C GLU A 281 3.05 18.24 6.97
N THR A 282 1.97 17.51 7.24
CA THR A 282 1.43 16.49 6.34
C THR A 282 0.95 17.08 5.01
N ILE A 283 0.28 18.23 5.03
CA ILE A 283 -0.14 18.96 3.83
C ILE A 283 1.06 19.52 3.06
N GLU A 284 2.04 20.11 3.75
CA GLU A 284 3.28 20.57 3.14
C GLU A 284 4.04 19.42 2.48
N LYS A 285 4.05 18.25 3.12
CA LYS A 285 4.65 17.04 2.56
C LYS A 285 3.93 16.60 1.30
N LEU A 286 2.60 16.51 1.30
CA LEU A 286 1.82 16.15 0.11
C LEU A 286 2.08 17.12 -1.05
N ASN A 287 2.24 18.41 -0.78
CA ASN A 287 2.56 19.40 -1.81
C ASN A 287 3.92 19.17 -2.50
N THR A 288 4.87 18.47 -1.88
CA THR A 288 6.15 18.08 -2.50
C THR A 288 5.98 17.11 -3.67
N MET A 289 4.82 16.44 -3.80
CA MET A 289 4.47 15.56 -4.91
C MET A 289 4.54 16.26 -6.27
N SER A 290 4.27 17.57 -6.32
CA SER A 290 4.36 18.40 -7.53
C SER A 290 5.80 18.54 -8.06
N GLN A 291 6.80 18.31 -7.21
CA GLN A 291 8.22 18.39 -7.54
C GLN A 291 8.79 17.05 -8.03
N GLN A 292 8.02 15.96 -7.92
CA GLN A 292 8.43 14.63 -8.33
C GLN A 292 8.13 14.41 -9.82
N ASN A 293 9.15 14.01 -10.58
CA ASN A 293 9.03 13.68 -12.00
C ASN A 293 8.80 12.18 -12.26
N THR A 294 8.98 11.34 -11.24
CA THR A 294 8.80 9.89 -11.34
C THR A 294 7.48 9.44 -10.70
N PRO A 295 6.81 8.43 -11.28
CA PRO A 295 5.65 7.77 -10.71
C PRO A 295 5.91 7.27 -9.29
N ILE A 296 6.99 6.51 -9.09
CA ILE A 296 7.37 6.00 -7.76
C ILE A 296 7.67 7.12 -6.75
N GLY A 297 8.28 8.23 -7.17
CA GLY A 297 8.53 9.38 -6.28
C GLY A 297 7.25 10.05 -5.82
N LYS A 298 6.28 10.20 -6.73
CA LYS A 298 4.92 10.68 -6.38
C LYS A 298 4.21 9.71 -5.44
N LEU A 299 4.37 8.41 -5.66
CA LEU A 299 3.79 7.36 -4.83
C LEU A 299 4.40 7.33 -3.42
N TYR A 300 5.71 7.52 -3.27
CA TYR A 300 6.34 7.70 -1.95
C TYR A 300 5.83 8.94 -1.22
N CYS A 301 5.53 10.04 -1.92
CA CYS A 301 4.90 11.21 -1.28
C CYS A 301 3.53 10.86 -0.71
N LEU A 302 2.72 10.06 -1.42
CA LEU A 302 1.41 9.61 -0.95
C LEU A 302 1.53 8.66 0.25
N GLN A 303 2.47 7.70 0.19
CA GLN A 303 2.75 6.79 1.29
C GLN A 303 3.16 7.56 2.55
N GLU A 304 4.14 8.47 2.43
CA GLU A 304 4.60 9.29 3.55
C GLU A 304 3.50 10.21 4.08
N THR A 305 2.57 10.67 3.23
CA THR A 305 1.39 11.42 3.67
C THR A 305 0.49 10.54 4.56
N ILE A 306 0.21 9.30 4.17
CA ILE A 306 -0.59 8.35 4.96
C ILE A 306 0.10 8.03 6.30
N ASP A 307 1.40 7.75 6.28
CA ASP A 307 2.19 7.47 7.48
C ASP A 307 2.21 8.68 8.44
N ASN A 308 2.28 9.89 7.89
CA ASN A 308 2.24 11.12 8.66
C ASN A 308 0.86 11.37 9.28
N ILE A 309 -0.25 11.06 8.59
CA ILE A 309 -1.61 11.13 9.19
C ILE A 309 -1.68 10.28 10.46
N GLN A 310 -1.23 9.03 10.38
CA GLN A 310 -1.25 8.11 11.51
C GLN A 310 -0.36 8.62 12.65
N THR A 311 0.80 9.19 12.30
CA THR A 311 1.75 9.77 13.26
C THR A 311 1.18 11.02 13.94
N ASP A 312 0.55 11.91 13.18
CA ASP A 312 -0.08 13.14 13.67
C ASP A 312 -1.20 12.84 14.65
N VAL A 313 -2.09 11.90 14.31
CA VAL A 313 -3.17 11.44 15.19
C VAL A 313 -2.61 10.86 16.49
N LYS A 314 -1.60 9.99 16.38
CA LYS A 314 -0.95 9.38 17.55
C LYS A 314 -0.27 10.41 18.44
N ASN A 315 0.39 11.41 17.85
CA ASN A 315 1.07 12.46 18.58
C ASN A 315 0.09 13.42 19.25
N HIS A 316 -1.00 13.76 18.58
CA HIS A 316 -2.07 14.60 19.12
C HIS A 316 -2.78 13.94 20.32
N PHE A 317 -3.04 12.63 20.24
CA PHE A 317 -3.59 11.87 21.37
C PHE A 317 -2.67 11.95 22.60
N LYS A 318 -1.35 11.77 22.40
CA LYS A 318 -0.35 11.84 23.48
C LYS A 318 -0.23 13.25 24.07
N SER A 319 -0.24 14.29 23.25
CA SER A 319 -0.11 15.68 23.71
C SER A 319 -1.35 16.19 24.43
N SER A 320 -2.51 15.59 24.16
CA SER A 320 -3.79 15.90 24.83
C SER A 320 -3.90 15.36 26.26
N LEU A 321 -2.84 14.75 26.82
CA LEU A 321 -2.78 14.18 28.18
C LEU A 321 -3.93 13.21 28.50
N ARG A 322 -4.49 12.55 27.48
CA ARG A 322 -5.56 11.57 27.66
C ARG A 322 -5.00 10.27 28.24
N ILE A 323 -5.72 9.72 29.22
CA ILE A 323 -5.39 8.42 29.83
C ILE A 323 -6.02 7.33 28.96
N GLY A 324 -5.21 6.44 28.40
CA GLY A 324 -5.67 5.31 27.58
C GLY A 324 -4.77 5.01 26.39
N GLU A 325 -5.21 4.09 25.53
CA GLU A 325 -4.59 3.82 24.24
C GLU A 325 -5.16 4.74 23.16
N PRO A 326 -4.37 5.15 22.15
CA PRO A 326 -4.87 5.92 21.03
C PRO A 326 -5.98 5.15 20.32
N VAL A 327 -7.07 5.83 19.96
CA VAL A 327 -8.14 5.23 19.16
C VAL A 327 -7.51 4.68 17.88
N PRO A 328 -7.71 3.39 17.55
CA PRO A 328 -7.26 2.83 16.28
C PRO A 328 -7.77 3.70 15.14
N LEU A 329 -6.98 3.88 14.08
CA LEU A 329 -7.43 4.61 12.90
C LEU A 329 -7.91 3.59 11.85
N PRO A 330 -9.20 3.27 11.80
CA PRO A 330 -9.73 2.36 10.79
C PRO A 330 -9.65 2.98 9.39
N SER A 331 -9.76 2.14 8.36
CA SER A 331 -9.48 2.53 6.98
C SER A 331 -10.47 3.57 6.44
N ASP A 332 -11.72 3.55 6.86
CA ASP A 332 -12.75 4.53 6.51
C ASP A 332 -12.46 5.92 7.07
N ASP A 333 -12.03 6.00 8.32
CA ASP A 333 -11.59 7.25 8.94
C ASP A 333 -10.29 7.77 8.30
N LEU A 334 -9.34 6.88 7.97
CA LEU A 334 -8.13 7.23 7.23
C LEU A 334 -8.47 7.81 5.85
N ILE A 335 -9.38 7.19 5.09
CA ILE A 335 -9.82 7.69 3.78
C ILE A 335 -10.44 9.09 3.92
N SER A 336 -11.27 9.28 4.95
CA SER A 336 -11.92 10.55 5.25
C SER A 336 -10.90 11.65 5.59
N LEU A 337 -9.92 11.34 6.44
CA LEU A 337 -8.82 12.25 6.77
C LEU A 337 -7.95 12.57 5.56
N LEU A 338 -7.57 11.56 4.78
CA LEU A 338 -6.78 11.74 3.57
C LEU A 338 -7.52 12.64 2.57
N ALA A 339 -8.84 12.50 2.42
CA ALA A 339 -9.65 13.39 1.59
C ALA A 339 -9.60 14.85 2.08
N THR A 340 -9.70 15.09 3.39
CA THR A 340 -9.57 16.46 3.94
C THR A 340 -8.20 17.06 3.63
N ILE A 341 -7.14 16.27 3.74
CA ILE A 341 -5.76 16.71 3.47
C ILE A 341 -5.53 16.98 1.99
N ILE A 342 -6.03 16.11 1.10
CA ILE A 342 -5.96 16.32 -0.36
C ILE A 342 -6.67 17.62 -0.76
N VAL A 343 -7.87 17.86 -0.20
CA VAL A 343 -8.64 19.09 -0.44
C VAL A 343 -7.87 20.32 0.04
N GLN A 344 -7.28 20.26 1.24
CA GLN A 344 -6.50 21.37 1.81
C GLN A 344 -5.17 21.60 1.09
N ALA A 345 -4.54 20.55 0.55
CA ALA A 345 -3.33 20.67 -0.25
C ALA A 345 -3.58 21.38 -1.60
N ASN A 346 -4.81 21.32 -2.12
CA ASN A 346 -5.24 22.06 -3.31
C ASN A 346 -4.33 21.82 -4.54
N LEU A 347 -4.03 20.55 -4.80
CA LEU A 347 -3.14 20.10 -5.87
C LEU A 347 -3.76 20.34 -7.26
N ASN A 348 -3.02 20.99 -8.17
CA ASN A 348 -3.52 21.42 -9.49
C ASN A 348 -3.78 20.26 -10.46
N PHE A 349 -2.98 19.20 -10.41
CA PHE A 349 -2.95 18.13 -11.41
C PHE A 349 -3.16 16.74 -10.80
N PHE A 350 -3.79 16.65 -9.63
CA PHE A 350 -3.86 15.41 -8.88
C PHE A 350 -4.49 14.23 -9.64
N PRO A 351 -5.59 14.38 -10.41
CA PRO A 351 -6.06 13.31 -11.28
C PRO A 351 -5.01 12.82 -12.29
N SER A 352 -4.22 13.74 -12.87
CA SER A 352 -3.10 13.37 -13.76
C SER A 352 -1.96 12.69 -13.02
N ASP A 353 -1.64 13.14 -11.80
CA ASP A 353 -0.63 12.52 -10.95
C ASP A 353 -1.02 11.07 -10.62
N VAL A 354 -2.27 10.82 -10.23
CA VAL A 354 -2.81 9.48 -9.96
C VAL A 354 -2.77 8.61 -11.22
N TYR A 355 -3.23 9.12 -12.36
CA TYR A 355 -3.14 8.39 -13.64
C TYR A 355 -1.69 8.04 -13.99
N TYR A 356 -0.76 8.97 -13.78
CA TYR A 356 0.65 8.77 -14.07
C TYR A 356 1.26 7.66 -13.20
N ILE A 357 0.93 7.62 -11.91
CA ILE A 357 1.35 6.53 -11.04
C ILE A 357 0.80 5.18 -11.55
N GLU A 358 -0.49 5.12 -11.86
CA GLU A 358 -1.15 3.86 -12.22
C GLU A 358 -0.71 3.27 -13.57
N ASN A 359 -0.27 4.11 -14.50
CA ASN A 359 -0.01 3.69 -15.88
C ASN A 359 1.48 3.76 -16.26
N PHE A 360 2.33 4.36 -15.43
CA PHE A 360 3.77 4.51 -15.70
C PHE A 360 4.65 4.10 -14.53
N HIS A 361 4.08 3.53 -13.46
CA HIS A 361 4.85 2.78 -12.47
C HIS A 361 4.74 1.29 -12.79
N TRP A 362 5.88 0.60 -12.86
CA TRP A 362 5.91 -0.83 -13.12
C TRP A 362 6.53 -1.51 -11.91
N PRO A 363 5.74 -2.04 -10.96
CA PRO A 363 6.29 -2.69 -9.77
C PRO A 363 7.18 -3.87 -10.18
N PHE A 364 8.26 -4.08 -9.42
CA PHE A 364 9.17 -5.21 -9.66
C PHE A 364 8.47 -6.55 -9.37
N SER A 365 7.53 -6.57 -8.42
CA SER A 365 6.69 -7.74 -8.16
C SER A 365 5.23 -7.41 -7.80
N GLU A 366 4.30 -8.29 -8.16
CA GLU A 366 2.84 -8.11 -8.02
C GLU A 366 2.35 -7.94 -6.57
N GLY A 367 3.15 -8.31 -5.57
CA GLY A 367 2.81 -8.26 -4.15
C GLY A 367 3.15 -6.95 -3.43
N GLU A 368 3.69 -5.95 -4.12
CA GLU A 368 4.21 -4.75 -3.46
C GLU A 368 3.13 -4.00 -2.65
N LYS A 369 3.47 -3.68 -1.38
CA LYS A 369 2.65 -2.99 -0.37
C LYS A 369 2.02 -1.66 -0.85
N LEU A 370 2.55 -1.10 -1.94
CA LEU A 370 2.10 0.14 -2.55
C LEU A 370 0.67 0.06 -3.15
N SER A 371 0.13 -1.15 -3.32
CA SER A 371 -1.27 -1.38 -3.68
C SER A 371 -2.26 -0.77 -2.67
N PHE A 372 -1.97 -0.87 -1.36
CA PHE A 372 -2.82 -0.27 -0.32
C PHE A 372 -2.89 1.25 -0.44
N VAL A 373 -1.75 1.90 -0.73
CA VAL A 373 -1.66 3.37 -0.88
C VAL A 373 -2.56 3.82 -2.03
N LEU A 374 -2.45 3.17 -3.20
CA LEU A 374 -3.26 3.52 -4.36
C LEU A 374 -4.75 3.27 -4.15
N VAL A 375 -5.13 2.15 -3.52
CA VAL A 375 -6.54 1.86 -3.20
C VAL A 375 -7.12 2.92 -2.26
N THR A 376 -6.36 3.31 -1.22
CA THR A 376 -6.77 4.32 -0.25
C THR A 376 -6.89 5.70 -0.90
N VAL A 377 -5.93 6.08 -1.75
CA VAL A 377 -5.95 7.34 -2.50
C VAL A 377 -7.10 7.39 -3.50
N ARG A 378 -7.38 6.29 -4.23
CA ARG A 378 -8.55 6.19 -5.12
C ARG A 378 -9.85 6.35 -4.35
N ALA A 379 -9.98 5.69 -3.20
CA ALA A 379 -11.16 5.82 -2.35
C ALA A 379 -11.35 7.26 -1.88
N ALA A 380 -10.29 7.94 -1.45
CA ALA A 380 -10.34 9.36 -1.06
C ALA A 380 -10.70 10.27 -2.24
N LEU A 381 -10.15 10.02 -3.43
CA LEU A 381 -10.44 10.78 -4.64
C LEU A 381 -11.92 10.63 -5.06
N GLU A 382 -12.46 9.42 -5.03
CA GLU A 382 -13.87 9.16 -5.33
C GLU A 382 -14.80 9.71 -4.24
N PHE A 383 -14.39 9.65 -2.97
CA PHE A 383 -15.10 10.30 -1.88
C PHE A 383 -15.23 11.81 -2.13
N ILE A 384 -14.13 12.50 -2.47
CA ILE A 384 -14.14 13.95 -2.79
C ILE A 384 -15.12 14.23 -3.93
N LYS A 385 -15.16 13.41 -4.98
CA LYS A 385 -16.06 13.60 -6.14
C LYS A 385 -17.52 13.26 -5.85
N SER A 386 -17.79 12.46 -4.82
CA SER A 386 -19.14 11.95 -4.53
C SER A 386 -20.14 13.04 -4.16
N ALA A 387 -21.42 12.82 -4.49
CA ALA A 387 -22.51 13.71 -4.10
C ALA A 387 -22.72 13.77 -2.58
N ASP A 388 -22.29 12.75 -1.84
CA ASP A 388 -22.39 12.72 -0.38
C ASP A 388 -21.55 13.82 0.29
N VAL A 389 -20.54 14.33 -0.41
CA VAL A 389 -19.71 15.45 0.03
C VAL A 389 -20.35 16.80 -0.28
N ASP A 390 -21.36 16.87 -1.15
CA ASP A 390 -22.03 18.14 -1.51
C ASP A 390 -22.74 18.80 -0.31
N LYS A 391 -23.13 18.02 0.70
CA LYS A 391 -23.70 18.54 1.96
C LYS A 391 -22.72 19.42 2.74
N TYR A 392 -21.42 19.32 2.44
CA TYR A 392 -20.38 20.16 3.00
C TYR A 392 -20.07 21.38 2.14
N LEU A 393 -20.70 21.56 0.98
CA LEU A 393 -20.48 22.78 0.19
C LEU A 393 -21.05 24.01 0.92
N PRO A 394 -20.41 25.19 0.81
CA PRO A 394 -20.96 26.42 1.37
C PRO A 394 -22.34 26.70 0.76
N THR A 395 -23.34 26.95 1.61
CA THR A 395 -24.69 27.33 1.14
C THR A 395 -24.58 28.61 0.34
N LYS A 396 -24.78 28.54 -0.99
CA LYS A 396 -24.82 29.74 -1.85
C LYS A 396 -26.01 30.60 -1.42
N GLN A 397 -25.79 31.58 -0.55
CA GLN A 397 -26.79 32.60 -0.24
C GLN A 397 -27.11 33.31 -1.55
N LYS A 398 -28.30 33.05 -2.11
CA LYS A 398 -28.85 33.87 -3.20
C LYS A 398 -28.88 35.30 -2.69
N LYS A 399 -28.00 36.17 -3.21
CA LYS A 399 -28.13 37.63 -3.06
C LYS A 399 -29.53 37.98 -3.55
N LYS A 400 -30.47 38.21 -2.62
CA LYS A 400 -31.69 38.95 -2.91
C LYS A 400 -31.22 40.34 -3.32
N THR A 401 -31.30 40.63 -4.62
CA THR A 401 -31.27 41.98 -5.16
C THR A 401 -32.40 42.76 -4.49
N SER A 402 -32.06 43.53 -3.46
CA SER A 402 -32.96 44.53 -2.90
C SER A 402 -33.06 45.69 -3.91
N LEU A 403 -34.27 45.89 -4.45
CA LEU A 403 -34.62 47.15 -5.11
C LEU A 403 -34.67 48.28 -4.05
N PRO A 404 -34.26 49.52 -4.37
CA PRO A 404 -34.37 50.63 -3.45
C PRO A 404 -35.77 51.25 -3.43
N SER A 405 -36.32 51.27 -2.21
CA SER A 405 -37.27 52.19 -1.57
C SER A 405 -37.87 53.39 -2.33
N ARG A 406 -39.22 53.45 -2.35
CA ARG A 406 -40.11 54.58 -1.95
C ARG A 406 -41.56 54.03 -2.03
N VAL A 407 -42.46 54.18 -1.05
CA VAL A 407 -43.20 55.41 -0.68
C VAL A 407 -43.86 55.18 0.69
N THR A 408 -43.88 56.23 1.50
CA THR A 408 -44.57 56.42 2.81
C THR A 408 -46.11 56.28 2.74
N PRO A 409 -46.80 55.80 3.80
CA PRO A 409 -48.26 55.81 3.86
C PRO A 409 -48.82 57.04 4.61
N PRO A 410 -50.13 57.34 4.45
CA PRO A 410 -50.90 57.84 5.58
C PRO A 410 -52.21 57.06 5.83
N ILE A 411 -52.32 56.59 7.07
CA ILE A 411 -53.44 56.59 8.02
C ILE A 411 -54.87 56.88 7.49
N HIS A 412 -55.81 55.95 7.77
CA HIS A 412 -57.15 56.15 8.38
C HIS A 412 -57.85 54.76 8.52
N SER A 413 -57.96 54.19 9.73
CA SER A 413 -59.12 54.21 10.65
C SER A 413 -60.37 53.42 10.22
N SER A 414 -60.63 52.33 10.97
CA SER A 414 -61.91 51.97 11.60
C SER A 414 -62.92 51.01 10.93
N LEU A 415 -63.28 50.00 11.73
CA LEU A 415 -64.60 49.35 11.93
C LEU A 415 -65.08 48.16 11.07
N ALA A 416 -65.41 47.11 11.84
CA ALA A 416 -66.57 46.21 11.75
C ALA A 416 -66.40 44.82 11.06
N LEU A 417 -66.52 43.79 11.90
CA LEU A 417 -67.01 42.44 11.61
C LEU A 417 -68.53 42.50 11.32
N PRO A 418 -69.12 41.50 10.59
CA PRO A 418 -69.72 40.37 11.32
C PRO A 418 -69.70 38.98 10.60
N THR A 419 -69.52 37.95 11.44
CA THR A 419 -70.22 36.63 11.48
C THR A 419 -70.37 35.74 10.24
N VAL A 420 -69.78 34.53 10.31
CA VAL A 420 -70.44 33.23 10.00
C VAL A 420 -69.80 32.11 10.86
N PRO A 421 -70.58 31.26 11.58
CA PRO A 421 -70.11 29.98 12.15
C PRO A 421 -70.90 28.77 11.53
N PRO A 422 -70.70 27.51 11.95
CA PRO A 422 -69.79 26.56 11.31
C PRO A 422 -70.45 25.22 10.90
N SER A 423 -69.86 24.46 9.98
CA SER A 423 -70.08 23.01 9.76
C SER A 423 -68.97 22.55 8.80
N LEU A 424 -68.18 21.50 9.01
CA LEU A 424 -68.38 20.20 9.65
C LEU A 424 -67.05 19.67 10.23
N LEU A 425 -67.13 19.10 11.42
CA LEU A 425 -66.08 18.34 12.10
C LEU A 425 -65.86 16.97 11.45
N LYS A 426 -64.59 16.58 11.24
CA LYS A 426 -63.91 15.35 11.71
C LYS A 426 -62.54 15.24 11.01
N LEU A 427 -61.45 15.50 11.75
CA LEU A 427 -60.50 14.51 12.27
C LEU A 427 -59.71 13.76 11.16
N HIS A 428 -58.45 14.13 10.99
CA HIS A 428 -57.35 13.15 11.06
C HIS A 428 -56.00 13.82 11.30
N ASP A 429 -55.26 13.18 12.20
CA ASP A 429 -53.97 13.53 12.76
C ASP A 429 -52.83 13.53 11.73
N GLU A 430 -51.81 14.33 12.05
CA GLU A 430 -50.49 14.30 11.45
C GLU A 430 -49.76 13.00 11.81
N GLU A 431 -49.25 12.27 10.82
CA GLU A 431 -48.05 11.43 10.98
C GLU A 431 -47.12 11.63 9.78
N GLU A 432 -45.94 12.19 10.07
CA GLU A 432 -44.79 12.22 9.18
C GLU A 432 -44.28 10.79 8.90
N GLY A 433 -44.48 10.33 7.66
CA GLY A 433 -43.83 9.13 7.15
C GLY A 433 -42.35 9.36 6.86
N LYS A 434 -41.48 8.85 7.74
CA LYS A 434 -40.05 8.63 7.49
C LYS A 434 -39.86 7.83 6.20
N LYS A 435 -39.18 8.39 5.19
CA LYS A 435 -38.54 7.59 4.14
C LYS A 435 -37.22 7.05 4.71
N GLU A 436 -37.22 5.76 5.03
CA GLU A 436 -36.01 5.02 5.41
C GLU A 436 -34.94 5.12 4.31
N VAL A 437 -33.74 5.48 4.74
CA VAL A 437 -32.49 5.43 3.97
C VAL A 437 -32.07 3.95 3.89
N PRO A 438 -31.71 3.40 2.71
CA PRO A 438 -31.28 2.01 2.65
C PRO A 438 -29.94 1.83 3.39
N PRO A 439 -29.77 0.73 4.15
CA PRO A 439 -28.55 0.49 4.92
C PRO A 439 -27.34 0.27 4.01
N LEU A 440 -26.20 0.83 4.43
CA LEU A 440 -24.86 0.84 3.78
C LEU A 440 -24.36 -0.54 3.29
N ASN A 441 -24.95 -1.63 3.77
CA ASN A 441 -24.63 -3.00 3.35
C ASN A 441 -24.92 -3.23 1.85
N GLU A 442 -25.92 -2.55 1.28
CA GLU A 442 -26.26 -2.69 -0.15
C GLU A 442 -25.23 -2.01 -1.08
N THR A 443 -24.58 -0.93 -0.59
CA THR A 443 -23.48 -0.24 -1.27
C THR A 443 -22.20 -1.09 -1.24
N LEU A 444 -21.95 -1.77 -0.13
CA LEU A 444 -20.83 -2.71 0.01
C LEU A 444 -21.00 -3.93 -0.91
N GLU A 445 -22.23 -4.47 -1.03
CA GLU A 445 -22.53 -5.55 -1.98
C GLU A 445 -22.43 -5.10 -3.45
N LYS A 446 -22.77 -3.83 -3.76
CA LYS A 446 -22.50 -3.26 -5.10
C LYS A 446 -21.01 -3.15 -5.40
N LEU A 447 -20.18 -2.75 -4.43
CA LEU A 447 -18.72 -2.68 -4.61
C LEU A 447 -18.06 -4.07 -4.69
N LYS A 448 -18.58 -5.07 -3.98
CA LYS A 448 -18.15 -6.47 -4.14
C LYS A 448 -18.52 -7.03 -5.51
N ARG A 449 -19.72 -6.73 -6.02
CA ARG A 449 -20.16 -7.12 -7.37
C ARG A 449 -19.33 -6.47 -8.47
N LEU A 450 -18.93 -5.20 -8.31
CA LEU A 450 -18.03 -4.52 -9.25
C LEU A 450 -16.63 -5.15 -9.27
N ARG A 451 -16.11 -5.57 -8.10
CA ARG A 451 -14.83 -6.30 -8.01
C ARG A 451 -14.88 -7.67 -8.71
N MET A 452 -16.00 -8.39 -8.61
CA MET A 452 -16.21 -9.66 -9.31
C MET A 452 -16.41 -9.50 -10.83
N ILE A 453 -16.87 -8.35 -11.30
CA ILE A 453 -16.97 -8.04 -12.74
C ILE A 453 -15.57 -7.80 -13.32
N ASP A 454 -14.68 -7.13 -12.59
CA ASP A 454 -13.28 -6.95 -13.00
C ASP A 454 -12.51 -8.28 -13.05
N ASP A 455 -12.73 -9.20 -12.09
CA ASP A 455 -12.14 -10.54 -12.09
C ASP A 455 -12.63 -11.41 -13.27
N ASN A 456 -13.89 -11.22 -13.70
CA ASN A 456 -14.47 -11.89 -14.88
C ASN A 456 -13.95 -11.31 -16.21
N ILE A 457 -13.65 -10.02 -16.27
CA ILE A 457 -13.05 -9.39 -17.46
C ILE A 457 -11.57 -9.80 -17.63
N VAL A 458 -10.86 -10.05 -16.53
CA VAL A 458 -9.48 -10.58 -16.54
C VAL A 458 -9.45 -12.05 -16.97
N THR A 459 -10.46 -12.85 -16.60
CA THR A 459 -10.57 -14.26 -17.02
C THR A 459 -11.05 -14.43 -18.45
N ASP A 460 -11.93 -13.55 -18.97
CA ASP A 460 -12.38 -13.59 -20.38
C ASP A 460 -11.31 -13.15 -21.38
N ARG A 461 -10.34 -12.30 -20.97
CA ARG A 461 -9.17 -11.96 -21.81
C ARG A 461 -8.22 -13.14 -22.04
N ASN A 462 -8.28 -14.17 -21.19
CA ASN A 462 -7.43 -15.35 -21.30
C ASN A 462 -8.08 -16.52 -22.11
N ASN A 463 -9.32 -16.37 -22.57
CA ASN A 463 -10.08 -17.48 -23.19
C ASN A 463 -10.36 -17.36 -24.70
N MET A 464 -9.71 -16.45 -25.41
CA MET A 464 -9.71 -16.45 -26.89
C MET A 464 -8.33 -16.74 -27.47
N SER A 465 -7.82 -17.96 -27.31
CA SER A 465 -7.03 -18.66 -28.35
C SER A 465 -6.78 -20.15 -28.02
N THR A 466 -7.48 -21.02 -28.75
CA THR A 466 -7.19 -22.43 -29.10
C THR A 466 -6.41 -23.38 -28.17
N LYS A 467 -7.16 -24.39 -27.66
CA LYS A 467 -6.85 -25.82 -27.29
C LYS A 467 -5.80 -26.14 -26.21
N PRO A 468 -6.07 -27.15 -25.34
CA PRO A 468 -5.33 -27.35 -24.10
C PRO A 468 -4.22 -28.41 -24.24
N GLU A 469 -2.99 -28.05 -23.90
CA GLU A 469 -1.97 -29.00 -23.48
C GLU A 469 -1.68 -28.78 -22.00
N LYS A 470 -1.80 -29.86 -21.22
CA LYS A 470 -1.50 -29.89 -19.79
C LYS A 470 -0.02 -29.56 -19.58
N GLN A 471 0.30 -28.46 -18.92
CA GLN A 471 1.62 -28.27 -18.30
C GLN A 471 1.52 -27.51 -16.97
N GLU A 472 2.22 -28.08 -16.00
CA GLU A 472 2.34 -27.69 -14.60
C GLU A 472 2.85 -26.26 -14.43
N GLY A 473 2.33 -25.58 -13.41
CA GLY A 473 2.66 -24.20 -13.09
C GLY A 473 4.13 -24.01 -12.75
N ARG A 474 4.84 -23.28 -13.62
CA ARG A 474 6.09 -22.60 -13.34
C ARG A 474 5.91 -21.12 -13.61
N SER A 475 6.49 -20.27 -12.76
CA SER A 475 6.32 -18.82 -12.86
C SER A 475 7.02 -18.27 -14.12
N PHE A 476 6.55 -17.15 -14.65
CA PHE A 476 7.14 -16.48 -15.81
C PHE A 476 8.65 -16.17 -15.64
N PHE A 477 9.08 -15.90 -14.40
CA PHE A 477 10.48 -15.67 -14.05
C PHE A 477 11.34 -16.94 -14.16
N GLU A 478 10.78 -18.12 -13.88
CA GLU A 478 11.47 -19.39 -14.12
C GLU A 478 11.62 -19.66 -15.62
N ARG A 479 10.70 -19.22 -16.48
CA ARG A 479 10.87 -19.38 -17.94
C ARG A 479 12.01 -18.53 -18.48
N LEU A 480 12.17 -17.30 -17.97
CA LEU A 480 13.20 -16.36 -18.42
C LEU A 480 14.63 -16.82 -18.08
N MET A 481 14.81 -17.62 -17.02
CA MET A 481 16.14 -18.07 -16.56
C MET A 481 16.61 -19.37 -17.23
N TYR A 482 15.71 -20.12 -17.88
CA TYR A 482 16.03 -21.41 -18.51
C TYR A 482 16.01 -21.39 -20.04
N ASP A 483 15.32 -20.43 -20.67
CA ASP A 483 15.20 -20.38 -22.14
C ASP A 483 16.42 -19.76 -22.85
N ASP A 484 17.33 -19.09 -22.14
CA ASP A 484 18.61 -18.60 -22.69
C ASP A 484 19.81 -19.44 -22.19
N GLY A 485 19.85 -20.72 -22.58
CA GLY A 485 21.08 -21.47 -22.93
C GLY A 485 22.35 -21.41 -22.05
N VAL A 486 22.30 -21.02 -20.77
CA VAL A 486 23.46 -20.98 -19.87
C VAL A 486 23.32 -22.04 -18.77
N MET A 487 23.46 -23.32 -19.13
CA MET A 487 24.07 -24.38 -18.31
C MET A 487 23.99 -25.72 -19.05
N SER A 488 25.11 -26.18 -19.60
CA SER A 488 25.28 -27.55 -20.10
C SER A 488 25.51 -28.52 -18.94
N SER A 489 24.66 -29.54 -18.86
CA SER A 489 24.88 -30.90 -18.34
C SER A 489 26.05 -31.14 -17.38
N VAL A 490 25.75 -31.53 -16.14
CA VAL A 490 26.63 -32.37 -15.32
C VAL A 490 25.86 -33.62 -14.92
N ASP A 491 26.35 -34.76 -15.39
CA ASP A 491 25.83 -36.11 -15.13
C ASP A 491 25.88 -36.45 -13.63
N PHE A 492 24.79 -37.01 -13.11
CA PHE A 492 24.77 -37.68 -11.81
C PHE A 492 24.90 -39.20 -12.02
N PRO A 493 25.83 -39.90 -11.35
CA PRO A 493 25.83 -41.36 -11.32
C PRO A 493 24.79 -41.86 -10.31
N SER A 494 24.00 -42.84 -10.74
CA SER A 494 22.98 -43.54 -9.96
C SER A 494 23.56 -44.21 -8.70
N PRO A 495 22.84 -44.21 -7.55
CA PRO A 495 23.28 -44.97 -6.39
C PRO A 495 22.93 -46.46 -6.53
N SER A 496 23.96 -47.28 -6.36
CA SER A 496 23.87 -48.72 -6.12
C SER A 496 23.10 -49.02 -4.83
N LYS A 497 22.23 -50.03 -4.91
CA LYS A 497 21.49 -50.63 -3.79
C LYS A 497 22.45 -51.30 -2.80
N SER A 498 22.30 -50.96 -1.53
CA SER A 498 22.35 -51.89 -0.37
C SER A 498 21.91 -51.15 0.88
#